data_AF-K0JGP1-F1
#
_entry.id   AF-K0JGP1-F1
#
_cell.length_a   1.000
_cell.length_b   1.000
_cell.length_c   1.000
_cell.angle_alpha   90.00
_cell.angle_beta   90.00
_cell.angle_gamma   90.00
#
_symmetry.space_group_name_H-M   'P 1'
#
loop_
_entity.id
_entity.type
_entity.pdbx_description
1 polymer ?
#
loop_
_entity_poly.entity_id
_entity_poly.type
_entity_poly.pdbx_seq_one_letter_code
_entity_poly.pdbx_strand_id
1 'polypeptide(L)'
;MKRAKVFYIIFILITILSCRQTNLTKTGPGDDFFLDKLANGNWDGVSVSGNTITITGVNGNDSYTLDGTIVGIGGIYKDDKNNGDYIIAVPDGSNLHTVKVDEEGKDAINGIIGIVGEENALGVITGIGTSNGNTNVDNVVKNANVTDKEKDKIQEYLDIINGKGEANSYEKYPSKK
;
A
#
# COMPACT_ATOMS: atom_id res chain seq x y z
N MET A 1 7.67 16.54 59.68
CA MET A 1 7.15 17.12 58.41
C MET A 1 8.14 17.21 57.24
N LYS A 2 9.44 16.83 57.38
CA LYS A 2 10.40 16.90 56.26
C LYS A 2 10.39 15.69 55.32
N ARG A 3 10.08 14.49 55.83
CA ARG A 3 10.11 13.23 55.05
C ARG A 3 8.93 13.08 54.07
N ALA A 4 7.75 13.57 54.42
CA ALA A 4 6.56 13.51 53.55
C ALA A 4 6.68 14.39 52.29
N LYS A 5 7.39 15.54 52.38
CA LYS A 5 7.62 16.43 51.24
C LYS A 5 8.54 15.82 50.18
N VAL A 6 9.48 14.97 50.59
CA VAL A 6 10.42 14.30 49.67
C VAL A 6 9.70 13.25 48.81
N PHE A 7 8.78 12.47 49.40
CA PHE A 7 7.98 11.49 48.65
C PHE A 7 7.05 12.14 47.61
N TYR A 8 6.48 13.30 47.92
CA TYR A 8 5.61 14.03 47.00
C TYR A 8 6.38 14.58 45.78
N ILE A 9 7.62 15.03 45.97
CA ILE A 9 8.50 15.52 44.90
C ILE A 9 8.95 14.38 43.98
N ILE A 10 9.28 13.21 44.54
CA ILE A 10 9.65 12.01 43.76
C ILE A 10 8.48 11.56 42.87
N PHE A 11 7.25 11.56 43.41
CA PHE A 11 6.07 11.17 42.65
C PHE A 11 5.79 12.11 41.46
N ILE A 12 5.99 13.43 41.64
CA ILE A 12 5.87 14.41 40.56
C ILE A 12 6.94 14.20 39.49
N LEU A 13 8.17 13.85 39.84
CA LEU A 13 9.26 13.62 38.88
C LEU A 13 9.05 12.40 37.98
N ILE A 14 8.40 11.35 38.50
CA ILE A 14 8.14 10.11 37.73
C ILE A 14 7.00 10.32 36.71
N THR A 15 6.00 11.15 37.02
CA THR A 15 4.86 11.40 36.11
C THR A 15 5.24 12.26 34.89
N ILE A 16 6.22 13.16 35.01
CA ILE A 16 6.72 13.96 33.87
C ILE A 16 7.60 13.15 32.91
N LEU A 17 8.27 12.09 33.39
CA LEU A 17 9.06 11.19 32.55
C LEU A 17 8.18 10.16 31.82
N SER A 18 7.04 9.80 32.39
CA SER A 18 6.11 8.82 31.81
C SER A 18 5.23 9.38 30.67
N CYS A 19 5.35 10.69 30.37
CA CYS A 19 4.55 11.37 29.34
C CYS A 19 5.39 11.82 28.13
N ARG A 20 6.62 11.32 27.96
CA ARG A 20 7.25 11.37 26.64
C ARG A 20 6.55 10.33 25.78
N GLN A 21 5.59 10.78 24.97
CA GLN A 21 5.25 10.08 23.73
C GLN A 21 6.59 9.79 23.04
N THR A 22 7.05 8.56 23.17
CA THR A 22 8.08 8.05 22.30
C THR A 22 7.45 8.13 20.92
N ASN A 23 7.88 9.12 20.13
CA ASN A 23 7.78 9.06 18.69
C ASN A 23 8.58 7.83 18.28
N LEU A 24 7.96 6.66 18.42
CA LEU A 24 8.46 5.42 17.88
C LEU A 24 8.47 5.67 16.39
N THR A 25 9.66 5.99 15.86
CA THR A 25 9.89 5.96 14.43
C THR A 25 9.50 4.55 14.00
N LYS A 26 8.39 4.45 13.27
CA LYS A 26 7.88 3.20 12.73
C LYS A 26 8.97 2.69 11.79
N THR A 27 9.78 1.76 12.28
CA THR A 27 10.81 1.09 11.47
C THR A 27 10.09 0.01 10.68
N GLY A 28 9.34 0.46 9.67
CA GLY A 28 8.94 -0.43 8.59
C GLY A 28 10.20 -0.96 7.91
N PRO A 29 10.14 -2.15 7.28
CA PRO A 29 11.19 -2.53 6.35
C PRO A 29 11.32 -1.40 5.31
N GLY A 30 12.54 -0.93 5.06
CA GLY A 30 12.77 0.11 4.05
C GLY A 30 12.39 -0.40 2.64
N ASP A 31 12.28 0.52 1.69
CA ASP A 31 11.90 0.23 0.30
C ASP A 31 12.66 -0.95 -0.31
N ASP A 32 13.95 -1.03 0.01
CA ASP A 32 14.84 -2.11 -0.43
C ASP A 32 14.33 -3.51 -0.02
N PHE A 33 13.65 -3.67 1.11
CA PHE A 33 13.16 -4.97 1.58
C PHE A 33 12.01 -5.52 0.73
N PHE A 34 11.03 -4.68 0.37
CA PHE A 34 9.92 -5.18 -0.45
C PHE A 34 10.29 -5.20 -1.92
N LEU A 35 11.16 -4.30 -2.38
CA LEU A 35 11.79 -4.42 -3.68
C LEU A 35 12.60 -5.71 -3.79
N ASP A 36 13.37 -6.07 -2.77
CA ASP A 36 14.09 -7.35 -2.68
C ASP A 36 13.10 -8.52 -2.66
N LYS A 37 12.02 -8.43 -1.87
CA LYS A 37 10.97 -9.45 -1.87
C LYS A 37 10.30 -9.58 -3.24
N LEU A 38 10.10 -8.49 -3.97
CA LEU A 38 9.54 -8.48 -5.31
C LEU A 38 10.52 -9.04 -6.35
N ALA A 39 11.79 -8.70 -6.25
CA ALA A 39 12.85 -9.16 -7.14
C ALA A 39 13.20 -10.64 -6.93
N ASN A 40 13.20 -11.09 -5.67
CA ASN A 40 13.55 -12.47 -5.28
C ASN A 40 12.32 -13.38 -5.12
N GLY A 41 11.11 -12.80 -5.11
CA GLY A 41 9.88 -13.55 -4.99
C GLY A 41 9.59 -14.31 -6.28
N ASN A 42 9.18 -15.56 -6.13
CA ASN A 42 8.81 -16.41 -7.23
C ASN A 42 7.31 -16.71 -7.12
N TRP A 43 6.51 -16.15 -8.02
CA TRP A 43 5.06 -16.37 -8.06
C TRP A 43 4.64 -17.07 -9.34
N ASP A 44 3.53 -17.80 -9.28
CA ASP A 44 2.92 -18.42 -10.44
C ASP A 44 2.55 -17.36 -11.47
N GLY A 45 2.98 -17.56 -12.72
CA GLY A 45 2.73 -16.61 -13.80
C GLY A 45 3.52 -15.30 -13.73
N VAL A 46 4.30 -15.01 -12.68
CA VAL A 46 5.03 -13.74 -12.55
C VAL A 46 6.53 -13.95 -12.50
N SER A 47 7.27 -13.12 -13.23
CA SER A 47 8.73 -13.05 -13.22
C SER A 47 9.17 -11.60 -13.11
N VAL A 48 10.10 -11.31 -12.21
CA VAL A 48 10.74 -10.00 -12.09
C VAL A 48 12.19 -10.11 -12.54
N SER A 49 12.64 -9.24 -13.43
CA SER A 49 14.01 -9.20 -13.93
C SER A 49 14.48 -7.76 -14.07
N GLY A 50 15.35 -7.33 -13.16
CA GLY A 50 15.77 -5.93 -13.09
C GLY A 50 14.57 -5.01 -12.86
N ASN A 51 14.38 -4.05 -13.77
CA ASN A 51 13.26 -3.10 -13.70
C ASN A 51 12.00 -3.60 -14.41
N THR A 52 11.93 -4.85 -14.86
CA THR A 52 10.79 -5.36 -15.60
C THR A 52 10.05 -6.41 -14.79
N ILE A 53 8.73 -6.28 -14.70
CA ILE A 53 7.83 -7.35 -14.27
C ILE A 53 7.13 -7.93 -15.50
N THR A 54 7.15 -9.25 -15.62
CA THR A 54 6.43 -9.99 -16.65
C THR A 54 5.35 -10.81 -15.98
N ILE A 55 4.12 -10.62 -16.45
CA ILE A 55 2.94 -11.36 -16.00
C ILE A 55 2.46 -12.24 -17.16
N THR A 56 2.29 -13.51 -16.85
CA THR A 56 1.98 -14.60 -17.78
C THR A 56 0.59 -15.09 -17.43
N GLY A 57 -0.41 -14.66 -18.21
CA GLY A 57 -1.82 -14.96 -17.97
C GLY A 57 -2.46 -15.77 -19.09
N VAL A 58 -3.78 -15.98 -19.00
CA VAL A 58 -4.58 -16.71 -20.01
C VAL A 58 -4.63 -15.95 -21.35
N ASN A 59 -4.39 -14.64 -21.33
CA ASN A 59 -4.49 -13.74 -22.50
C ASN A 59 -3.14 -13.32 -23.10
N GLY A 60 -2.00 -13.83 -22.60
CA GLY A 60 -0.67 -13.53 -23.14
C GLY A 60 0.39 -13.21 -22.09
N ASN A 61 1.57 -12.80 -22.58
CA ASN A 61 2.69 -12.37 -21.75
C ASN A 61 2.82 -10.85 -21.86
N ASP A 62 2.40 -10.14 -20.81
CA ASP A 62 2.57 -8.70 -20.73
C ASP A 62 3.81 -8.37 -19.88
N SER A 63 4.53 -7.33 -20.28
CA SER A 63 5.74 -6.89 -19.60
C SER A 63 5.68 -5.40 -19.33
N TYR A 64 6.00 -5.03 -18.10
CA TYR A 64 5.85 -3.68 -17.58
C TYR A 64 7.16 -3.21 -16.98
N THR A 65 7.48 -1.93 -17.14
CA THR A 65 8.73 -1.32 -16.67
C THR A 65 8.49 -0.55 -15.39
N LEU A 66 9.38 -0.67 -14.40
CA LEU A 66 9.29 0.03 -13.13
C LEU A 66 9.28 1.55 -13.37
N ASP A 67 8.19 2.18 -12.98
CA ASP A 67 7.99 3.64 -13.02
C ASP A 67 8.23 4.27 -11.64
N GLY A 68 7.91 3.53 -10.58
CA GLY A 68 8.14 3.97 -9.20
C GLY A 68 7.79 2.90 -8.18
N THR A 69 7.86 3.25 -6.90
CA THR A 69 7.48 2.37 -5.80
C THR A 69 6.23 2.91 -5.09
N ILE A 70 5.40 2.01 -4.57
CA ILE A 70 4.38 2.37 -3.58
C ILE A 70 5.06 2.34 -2.24
N VAL A 71 5.72 3.46 -1.95
CA VAL A 71 6.33 3.81 -0.67
C VAL A 71 7.01 2.63 0.02
N GLY A 72 7.87 2.00 -0.78
CA GLY A 72 8.69 0.90 -0.35
C GLY A 72 8.01 -0.42 -0.10
N ILE A 73 6.69 -0.57 -0.28
CA ILE A 73 5.97 -1.83 -0.04
C ILE A 73 5.59 -2.60 -1.30
N GLY A 74 5.75 -1.98 -2.46
CA GLY A 74 5.40 -2.56 -3.76
C GLY A 74 5.92 -1.73 -4.92
N GLY A 75 5.73 -2.21 -6.14
CA GLY A 75 6.18 -1.55 -7.37
C GLY A 75 5.00 -1.05 -8.21
N ILE A 76 5.20 0.10 -8.84
CA ILE A 76 4.35 0.65 -9.89
C ILE A 76 5.07 0.44 -11.22
N TYR A 77 4.44 -0.29 -12.13
CA TYR A 77 5.00 -0.65 -13.41
C TYR A 77 4.15 -0.14 -14.56
N LYS A 78 4.78 0.46 -15.57
CA LYS A 78 4.12 1.01 -16.74
C LYS A 78 4.16 0.04 -17.92
N ASP A 79 3.03 -0.08 -18.62
CA ASP A 79 2.93 -0.76 -19.89
C ASP A 79 3.39 0.18 -21.01
N ASP A 80 4.65 0.04 -21.43
CA ASP A 80 5.21 0.86 -22.51
C ASP A 80 4.62 0.52 -23.90
N LYS A 81 3.79 -0.53 -24.02
CA LYS A 81 3.30 -1.06 -25.30
C LYS A 81 1.79 -0.85 -25.52
N ASN A 82 0.97 -0.93 -24.49
CA ASN A 82 -0.49 -0.83 -24.59
C ASN A 82 -1.04 0.42 -23.87
N ASN A 83 -0.95 1.58 -24.53
CA ASN A 83 -1.55 2.85 -24.10
C ASN A 83 -1.03 3.46 -22.77
N GLY A 84 0.00 2.91 -22.13
CA GLY A 84 0.59 3.51 -20.93
C GLY A 84 -0.16 3.21 -19.63
N ASP A 85 -0.97 2.14 -19.62
CA ASP A 85 -1.58 1.63 -18.39
C ASP A 85 -0.51 1.22 -17.37
N TYR A 86 -0.92 1.16 -16.11
CA TYR A 86 -0.07 0.82 -14.98
C TYR A 86 -0.53 -0.48 -14.31
N ILE A 87 0.45 -1.28 -13.90
CA ILE A 87 0.25 -2.36 -12.94
C ILE A 87 0.90 -1.98 -11.63
N ILE A 88 0.09 -2.01 -10.58
CA ILE A 88 0.55 -1.88 -9.21
C ILE A 88 0.68 -3.27 -8.64
N ALA A 89 1.86 -3.63 -8.14
CA ALA A 89 2.18 -4.95 -7.60
C ALA A 89 2.65 -4.85 -6.15
N VAL A 90 1.94 -5.52 -5.22
CA VAL A 90 2.24 -5.52 -3.79
C VAL A 90 2.33 -6.96 -3.26
N PRO A 91 3.49 -7.39 -2.73
CA PRO A 91 3.65 -8.71 -2.14
C PRO A 91 3.00 -8.80 -0.75
N ASP A 92 2.19 -9.84 -0.52
CA ASP A 92 1.59 -10.19 0.78
C ASP A 92 1.93 -11.64 1.15
N GLY A 93 2.87 -11.82 2.08
CA GLY A 93 3.32 -13.16 2.49
C GLY A 93 3.74 -14.00 1.28
N SER A 94 2.98 -15.07 1.01
CA SER A 94 3.12 -16.02 -0.08
C SER A 94 2.37 -15.64 -1.36
N ASN A 95 1.86 -14.41 -1.48
CA ASN A 95 1.08 -13.97 -2.63
C ASN A 95 1.62 -12.65 -3.17
N LEU A 96 1.36 -12.41 -4.46
CA LEU A 96 1.52 -11.12 -5.09
C LEU A 96 0.14 -10.63 -5.51
N HIS A 97 -0.23 -9.43 -5.09
CA HIS A 97 -1.45 -8.76 -5.49
C HIS A 97 -1.13 -7.76 -6.58
N THR A 98 -1.85 -7.83 -7.69
CA THR A 98 -1.72 -6.85 -8.77
C THR A 98 -3.03 -6.18 -9.06
N VAL A 99 -2.99 -4.89 -9.37
CA VAL A 99 -4.13 -4.13 -9.88
C VAL A 99 -3.68 -3.39 -11.13
N LYS A 100 -4.38 -3.61 -12.24
CA LYS A 100 -4.21 -2.83 -13.48
C LYS A 100 -5.10 -1.59 -13.46
N VAL A 101 -4.52 -0.42 -13.71
CA VAL A 101 -5.19 0.88 -13.75
C VAL A 101 -4.60 1.76 -14.86
N ASP A 102 -5.31 2.82 -15.25
CA ASP A 102 -4.72 3.88 -16.07
C ASP A 102 -3.96 4.90 -15.20
N GLU A 103 -3.45 5.97 -15.83
CA GLU A 103 -2.67 7.01 -15.15
C GLU A 103 -3.46 7.72 -14.03
N GLU A 104 -4.73 8.08 -14.28
CA GLU A 104 -5.56 8.75 -13.26
C GLU A 104 -5.91 7.78 -12.13
N GLY A 105 -6.16 6.50 -12.43
CA GLY A 105 -6.39 5.46 -11.42
C GLY A 105 -5.17 5.23 -10.54
N LYS A 106 -3.96 5.23 -11.14
CA LYS A 106 -2.68 5.19 -10.41
C LYS A 106 -2.54 6.40 -9.47
N ASP A 107 -2.81 7.60 -9.96
CA ASP A 107 -2.73 8.83 -9.15
C ASP A 107 -3.77 8.82 -8.01
N ALA A 108 -4.98 8.32 -8.27
CA ALA A 108 -6.02 8.17 -7.27
C ALA A 108 -5.60 7.18 -6.16
N ILE A 109 -5.05 6.03 -6.52
CA ILE A 109 -4.53 5.04 -5.56
C ILE A 109 -3.43 5.65 -4.69
N ASN A 110 -2.47 6.34 -5.30
CA ASN A 110 -1.40 7.03 -4.56
C ASN A 110 -1.96 8.12 -3.63
N GLY A 111 -2.99 8.85 -4.07
CA GLY A 111 -3.70 9.84 -3.26
C GLY A 111 -4.35 9.22 -2.01
N ILE A 112 -5.03 8.09 -2.17
CA ILE A 112 -5.63 7.35 -1.05
C ILE A 112 -4.54 6.90 -0.07
N ILE A 113 -3.46 6.29 -0.58
CA ILE A 113 -2.33 5.81 0.23
C ILE A 113 -1.66 6.97 1.00
N GLY A 114 -1.48 8.12 0.36
CA GLY A 114 -0.95 9.32 1.00
C GLY A 114 -1.82 9.85 2.15
N ILE A 115 -3.13 9.57 2.13
CA ILE A 115 -4.05 9.92 3.22
C ILE A 115 -4.04 8.85 4.32
N VAL A 116 -4.19 7.57 3.95
CA VAL A 116 -4.33 6.48 4.94
C VAL A 116 -2.99 6.11 5.61
N GLY A 117 -1.87 6.54 5.04
CA GLY A 117 -0.53 6.15 5.47
C GLY A 117 -0.05 4.88 4.76
N GLU A 118 1.25 4.83 4.54
CA GLU A 118 1.97 3.79 3.79
C GLU A 118 1.76 2.39 4.36
N GLU A 119 1.67 2.28 5.68
CA GLU A 119 1.37 1.03 6.39
C GLU A 119 0.06 0.37 5.98
N ASN A 120 -0.86 1.15 5.41
CA ASN A 120 -2.21 0.72 5.06
C ASN A 120 -2.36 0.47 3.56
N ALA A 121 -1.30 0.68 2.77
CA ALA A 121 -1.36 0.59 1.32
C ALA A 121 -1.73 -0.82 0.82
N LEU A 122 -1.28 -1.90 1.48
CA LEU A 122 -1.76 -3.26 1.15
C LEU A 122 -3.29 -3.38 1.33
N GLY A 123 -3.84 -2.78 2.38
CA GLY A 123 -5.29 -2.74 2.62
C GLY A 123 -6.05 -1.97 1.53
N VAL A 124 -5.47 -0.86 1.06
CA VAL A 124 -6.02 -0.08 -0.06
C VAL A 124 -6.03 -0.91 -1.35
N ILE A 125 -4.89 -1.47 -1.75
CA ILE A 125 -4.75 -2.25 -2.99
C ILE A 125 -5.66 -3.47 -2.97
N THR A 126 -5.72 -4.20 -1.86
CA THR A 126 -6.61 -5.36 -1.73
C THR A 126 -8.09 -4.95 -1.70
N GLY A 127 -8.45 -3.86 -1.01
CA GLY A 127 -9.82 -3.34 -0.96
C GLY A 127 -10.34 -2.87 -2.32
N ILE A 128 -9.49 -2.22 -3.12
CA ILE A 128 -9.81 -1.83 -4.51
C ILE A 128 -9.91 -3.07 -5.39
N GLY A 129 -8.89 -3.92 -5.35
CA GLY A 129 -8.77 -5.04 -6.26
C GLY A 129 -9.86 -6.10 -6.07
N THR A 130 -10.15 -6.49 -4.83
CA THR A 130 -11.20 -7.49 -4.53
C THR A 130 -12.61 -7.04 -4.89
N SER A 131 -12.81 -5.74 -5.12
CA SER A 131 -14.10 -5.17 -5.53
C SER A 131 -14.18 -4.91 -7.04
N ASN A 132 -13.24 -5.43 -7.83
CA ASN A 132 -13.11 -5.17 -9.28
C ASN A 132 -13.14 -3.66 -9.62
N GLY A 133 -12.56 -2.82 -8.76
CA GLY A 133 -12.59 -1.36 -8.95
C GLY A 133 -13.91 -0.68 -8.62
N ASN A 134 -14.93 -1.39 -8.11
CA ASN A 134 -16.14 -0.81 -7.54
C ASN A 134 -16.12 -0.91 -6.01
N THR A 135 -15.23 -0.14 -5.37
CA THR A 135 -15.00 -0.20 -3.92
C THR A 135 -15.57 1.02 -3.19
N ASN A 136 -15.53 1.01 -1.86
CA ASN A 136 -15.98 2.11 -1.03
C ASN A 136 -14.92 2.50 0.00
N VAL A 137 -15.11 3.66 0.63
CA VAL A 137 -14.17 4.20 1.61
C VAL A 137 -13.92 3.19 2.73
N ASP A 138 -14.98 2.58 3.27
CA ASP A 138 -14.88 1.62 4.37
C ASP A 138 -14.00 0.41 4.01
N ASN A 139 -13.94 -0.01 2.76
CA ASN A 139 -13.09 -1.12 2.32
C ASN A 139 -11.61 -0.76 2.30
N VAL A 140 -11.26 0.47 1.89
CA VAL A 140 -9.86 0.89 1.75
C VAL A 140 -9.27 1.48 3.04
N VAL A 141 -10.12 1.89 4.00
CA VAL A 141 -9.68 2.47 5.27
C VAL A 141 -9.80 1.52 6.48
N LYS A 142 -10.13 0.23 6.29
CA LYS A 142 -10.37 -0.73 7.40
C LYS A 142 -9.30 -0.74 8.49
N ASN A 143 -8.05 -0.52 8.10
CA ASN A 143 -6.90 -0.56 9.00
C ASN A 143 -6.31 0.83 9.30
N ALA A 144 -6.92 1.89 8.78
CA ALA A 144 -6.45 3.26 8.90
C ALA A 144 -7.34 4.08 9.83
N ASN A 145 -6.71 4.95 10.64
CA ASN A 145 -7.45 5.92 11.44
C ASN A 145 -7.56 7.23 10.65
N VAL A 146 -8.66 7.39 9.92
CA VAL A 146 -8.95 8.58 9.10
C VAL A 146 -10.14 9.37 9.64
N THR A 147 -10.06 10.69 9.53
CA THR A 147 -11.14 11.62 9.85
C THR A 147 -12.23 11.62 8.78
N ASP A 148 -13.42 12.13 9.10
CA ASP A 148 -14.51 12.23 8.11
C ASP A 148 -14.12 13.09 6.89
N LYS A 149 -13.37 14.18 7.11
CA LYS A 149 -12.84 15.01 6.02
C LYS A 149 -11.85 14.26 5.11
N GLU A 150 -11.05 13.36 5.68
CA GLU A 150 -10.15 12.51 4.92
C GLU A 150 -10.91 11.43 4.16
N LYS A 151 -11.98 10.89 4.75
CA LYS A 151 -12.91 9.98 4.06
C LYS A 151 -13.56 10.63 2.84
N ASP A 152 -13.98 11.89 2.94
CA ASP A 152 -14.55 12.62 1.81
C ASP A 152 -13.54 12.72 0.65
N LYS A 153 -12.27 13.04 0.93
CA LYS A 153 -11.21 13.06 -0.09
C LYS A 153 -10.91 11.69 -0.67
N ILE A 154 -10.93 10.65 0.16
CA ILE A 154 -10.77 9.27 -0.30
C ILE A 154 -11.93 8.91 -1.24
N GLN A 155 -13.16 9.34 -0.93
CA GLN A 155 -14.30 9.12 -1.81
C GLN A 155 -14.11 9.79 -3.17
N GLU A 156 -13.59 11.02 -3.24
CA GLU A 156 -13.27 11.69 -4.51
C GLU A 156 -12.29 10.86 -5.38
N TYR A 157 -11.26 10.27 -4.78
CA TYR A 157 -10.36 9.36 -5.49
C TYR A 157 -11.02 8.04 -5.89
N LEU A 158 -11.87 7.49 -5.03
CA LEU A 158 -12.63 6.29 -5.35
C LEU A 158 -13.64 6.52 -6.47
N ASP A 159 -14.20 7.72 -6.61
CA ASP A 159 -15.11 8.04 -7.72
C ASP A 159 -14.38 8.03 -9.07
N ILE A 160 -13.09 8.39 -9.11
CA ILE A 160 -12.25 8.24 -10.31
C ILE A 160 -12.06 6.76 -10.65
N ILE A 161 -11.81 5.92 -9.64
CA ILE A 161 -11.58 4.48 -9.81
C ILE A 161 -12.89 3.76 -10.20
N ASN A 162 -13.99 4.06 -9.50
CA ASN A 162 -15.31 3.45 -9.68
C ASN A 162 -16.00 3.95 -10.96
N GLY A 163 -15.81 5.23 -11.32
CA GLY A 163 -16.47 5.89 -12.44
C GLY A 163 -15.99 5.44 -13.82
N LYS A 164 -14.89 4.68 -13.88
CA LYS A 164 -14.30 4.20 -15.14
C LYS A 164 -14.79 2.82 -15.58
N GLY A 165 -15.62 2.14 -14.78
CA GLY A 165 -15.81 0.69 -14.97
C GLY A 165 -14.54 -0.07 -14.61
N GLU A 166 -14.62 -1.40 -14.59
CA GLU A 166 -13.68 -2.32 -13.90
C GLU A 166 -12.22 -1.83 -13.82
N ALA A 167 -11.66 -1.80 -12.61
CA ALA A 167 -10.20 -1.88 -12.48
C ALA A 167 -9.80 -3.17 -13.20
N ASN A 168 -9.23 -3.04 -14.40
CA ASN A 168 -9.35 -4.02 -15.49
C ASN A 168 -8.77 -5.43 -15.21
N SER A 169 -8.21 -5.68 -14.03
CA SER A 169 -7.90 -7.02 -13.51
C SER A 169 -7.18 -6.88 -12.19
N TYR A 170 -7.89 -7.11 -11.09
CA TYR A 170 -7.18 -7.54 -9.88
C TYR A 170 -6.82 -9.00 -10.02
N GLU A 171 -5.54 -9.31 -9.88
CA GLU A 171 -5.06 -10.68 -9.89
C GLU A 171 -4.22 -10.96 -8.65
N LYS A 172 -4.26 -12.23 -8.25
CA LYS A 172 -3.52 -12.74 -7.10
C LYS A 172 -2.71 -13.93 -7.56
N TYR A 173 -1.39 -13.80 -7.43
CA TYR A 173 -0.45 -14.85 -7.82
C TYR A 173 0.13 -15.51 -6.57
N PRO A 174 -0.09 -16.81 -6.36
CA PRO A 174 0.52 -17.54 -5.26
C PRO A 174 2.02 -17.76 -5.52
N SER A 175 2.83 -17.88 -4.46
CA SER A 175 4.25 -18.20 -4.57
C SER A 175 4.44 -19.61 -5.09
N LYS A 176 5.40 -19.81 -6.00
CA LYS A 176 5.81 -21.15 -6.43
C LYS A 176 6.40 -21.89 -5.24
N LYS A 177 5.92 -23.11 -4.98
CA LYS A 177 6.47 -24.00 -3.95
C LYS A 177 7.82 -24.57 -4.36
#